data_AF-A0A7C2G099-F1
#
_entry.id   AF-A0A7C2G099-F1
#
_cell.length_a   1.000
_cell.length_b   1.000
_cell.length_c   1.000
_cell.angle_alpha   90.00
_cell.angle_beta   90.00
_cell.angle_gamma   90.00
#
_symmetry.space_group_name_H-M   'P 1'
#
loop_
_entity.id
_entity.type
_entity.pdbx_description
1 polymer ?
#
loop_
_entity_poly.entity_id
_entity_poly.type
_entity_poly.pdbx_seq_one_letter_code
_entity_poly.pdbx_strand_id
1 'polypeptide(L)'
;MLERIRKVRKDQRGFTLIELIMVLVILGILLALALPSYLGTRRKAYIAEADQRLQEWATQQWLYYVEHNGFADTAQVSLPTNTANWSFSGGDCSGTDTCVATASGLGVVANASIVYSVLSDGTRRITSSGF
;
A
#
# COMPACT_ATOMS: atom_id res chain seq x y z
N MET A 1 -67.96 -7.85 2.57
CA MET A 1 -66.62 -7.79 3.19
C MET A 1 -65.48 -7.54 2.18
N LEU A 2 -65.75 -7.06 0.95
CA LEU A 2 -64.74 -6.91 -0.12
C LEU A 2 -64.38 -5.45 -0.49
N GLU A 3 -64.97 -4.45 0.17
CA GLU A 3 -64.77 -3.03 -0.22
C GLU A 3 -63.50 -2.37 0.33
N ARG A 4 -62.74 -3.03 1.23
CA ARG A 4 -61.55 -2.41 1.86
C ARG A 4 -60.24 -2.56 1.10
N ILE A 5 -60.19 -3.31 -0.01
CA ILE A 5 -58.93 -3.57 -0.74
C ILE A 5 -58.57 -2.43 -1.73
N ARG A 6 -59.52 -1.56 -2.09
CA ARG A 6 -59.35 -0.57 -3.18
C ARG A 6 -58.66 0.74 -2.80
N LYS A 7 -58.22 0.93 -1.54
CA LYS A 7 -57.75 2.23 -1.02
C LYS A 7 -56.27 2.28 -0.61
N VAL A 8 -55.40 1.47 -1.23
CA VAL A 8 -53.94 1.46 -0.94
C VAL A 8 -53.07 1.71 -2.19
N ARG A 9 -53.59 2.36 -3.23
CA ARG A 9 -52.78 2.75 -4.42
C ARG A 9 -52.99 4.20 -4.82
N LYS A 10 -52.78 5.15 -3.92
CA LYS A 10 -52.87 6.58 -4.26
C LYS A 10 -51.63 7.44 -4.01
N ASP A 11 -50.51 6.87 -3.58
CA ASP A 11 -49.27 7.65 -3.38
C ASP A 11 -47.97 6.89 -3.75
N GLN A 12 -48.02 6.01 -4.76
CA GLN A 12 -46.77 5.51 -5.35
C GLN A 12 -46.30 6.48 -6.44
N ARG A 13 -45.73 7.61 -6.01
CA ARG A 13 -44.94 8.49 -6.89
C ARG A 13 -43.65 7.73 -7.24
N GLY A 14 -43.56 7.21 -8.46
CA GLY A 14 -42.34 6.58 -8.97
C GLY A 14 -41.25 7.61 -9.22
N PHE A 15 -39.98 7.19 -9.09
CA PHE A 15 -38.83 7.99 -9.53
C PHE A 15 -38.95 8.33 -11.01
N THR A 16 -38.63 9.57 -11.38
CA THR A 16 -38.61 9.97 -12.78
C THR A 16 -37.31 9.50 -13.44
N LEU A 17 -37.35 9.11 -14.72
CA LEU A 17 -36.13 8.76 -15.46
C LEU A 17 -35.15 9.93 -15.49
N ILE A 18 -35.65 11.16 -15.54
CA ILE A 18 -34.82 12.36 -15.55
C ILE A 18 -34.10 12.61 -14.21
N GLU A 19 -34.70 12.25 -13.07
CA GLU A 19 -34.00 12.27 -11.77
C GLU A 19 -32.81 11.33 -11.76
N LEU A 20 -32.99 10.09 -12.23
CA LEU A 20 -31.91 9.11 -12.26
C LEU A 20 -30.77 9.57 -13.19
N ILE A 21 -31.14 10.14 -14.35
CA ILE A 21 -30.16 10.65 -15.31
C ILE A 21 -29.41 11.86 -14.75
N MET A 22 -30.09 12.83 -14.13
CA MET A 22 -29.42 14.00 -13.54
C MET A 22 -28.46 13.60 -12.42
N VAL A 23 -28.83 12.62 -11.59
CA VAL A 23 -27.95 12.07 -10.54
C VAL A 23 -26.72 11.40 -11.15
N LEU A 24 -26.88 10.57 -12.20
CA LEU A 24 -25.75 9.95 -12.90
C LEU A 24 -24.82 10.98 -13.54
N VAL A 25 -25.36 12.08 -14.08
CA VAL A 25 -24.56 13.17 -14.64
C VAL A 25 -23.69 13.81 -13.55
N ILE A 26 -24.28 14.15 -12.41
CA ILE A 26 -23.53 14.74 -11.29
C ILE A 26 -22.48 13.76 -10.76
N LEU A 27 -22.83 12.48 -10.57
CA LEU A 27 -21.89 11.44 -10.15
C LEU A 27 -20.74 11.24 -11.16
N GLY A 28 -21.03 11.32 -12.46
CA GLY A 28 -20.02 11.23 -13.51
C GLY A 28 -18.99 12.36 -13.42
N ILE A 29 -19.43 13.60 -13.20
CA ILE A 29 -18.54 14.76 -13.03
C ILE A 29 -17.67 14.60 -11.78
N LEU A 30 -18.26 14.16 -10.66
CA LEU A 30 -17.52 13.93 -9.42
C LEU A 30 -16.46 12.83 -9.58
N LEU A 31 -16.82 11.71 -10.24
CA LEU A 31 -15.88 10.61 -10.48
C LEU A 31 -14.72 11.03 -11.40
N ALA A 32 -14.99 11.82 -12.43
CA ALA A 32 -13.94 12.29 -13.35
C ALA A 32 -12.83 13.09 -12.62
N LEU A 33 -13.19 13.87 -11.61
CA LEU A 33 -12.24 14.64 -10.79
C LEU A 33 -11.63 13.81 -9.65
N ALA A 34 -12.42 12.94 -9.03
CA ALA A 34 -12.01 12.18 -7.85
C ALA A 34 -11.11 10.98 -8.17
N LEU A 35 -11.34 10.27 -9.27
CA LEU A 35 -10.59 9.07 -9.61
C LEU A 35 -9.07 9.26 -9.79
N PRO A 36 -8.57 10.27 -10.54
CA PRO A 36 -7.13 10.42 -10.73
C PRO A 36 -6.40 10.72 -9.40
N SER A 37 -7.00 11.54 -8.53
CA SER A 37 -6.42 11.85 -7.22
C SER A 37 -6.46 10.66 -6.26
N TYR A 38 -7.53 9.86 -6.31
CA TYR A 38 -7.64 8.62 -5.53
C TYR A 38 -6.56 7.60 -5.91
N LEU A 39 -6.35 7.35 -7.22
CA LEU A 39 -5.34 6.40 -7.69
C LEU A 39 -3.92 6.83 -7.29
N GLY A 40 -3.60 8.13 -7.40
CA GLY A 40 -2.31 8.66 -6.97
C GLY A 40 -2.09 8.52 -5.45
N THR A 41 -3.11 8.80 -4.65
CA THR A 41 -3.05 8.66 -3.18
C THR A 41 -2.86 7.19 -2.78
N ARG A 42 -3.57 6.28 -3.45
CA ARG A 42 -3.43 4.84 -3.23
C ARG A 42 -2.02 4.36 -3.56
N ARG A 43 -1.44 4.82 -4.68
CA ARG A 43 -0.04 4.51 -5.04
C ARG A 43 0.91 4.99 -3.95
N LYS A 44 0.78 6.23 -3.46
CA LYS A 44 1.60 6.77 -2.35
C LYS A 44 1.46 5.95 -1.06
N ALA A 45 0.24 5.52 -0.73
CA ALA A 45 0.01 4.67 0.44
C ALA A 45 0.76 3.33 0.34
N TYR A 46 0.78 2.70 -0.84
CA TYR A 46 1.56 1.49 -1.06
C TYR A 46 3.07 1.71 -0.92
N ILE A 47 3.57 2.87 -1.35
CA ILE A 47 4.99 3.22 -1.21
C ILE A 47 5.35 3.37 0.27
N ALA A 48 4.52 4.10 1.02
CA ALA A 48 4.71 4.27 2.45
C ALA A 48 4.65 2.94 3.22
N GLU A 49 3.80 1.99 2.80
CA GLU A 49 3.74 0.65 3.40
C GLU A 49 5.08 -0.10 3.25
N ALA A 50 5.68 -0.10 2.05
CA ALA A 50 6.97 -0.75 1.84
C ALA A 50 8.11 -0.07 2.58
N ASP A 51 8.10 1.27 2.61
CA ASP A 51 9.09 2.06 3.32
C ASP A 51 9.05 1.76 4.83
N GLN A 52 7.86 1.74 5.43
CA GLN A 52 7.68 1.41 6.84
C GLN A 52 8.17 -0.01 7.17
N ARG A 53 7.84 -0.99 6.33
CA ARG A 53 8.27 -2.39 6.53
C ARG A 53 9.80 -2.54 6.43
N LEU A 54 10.44 -1.90 5.47
CA LEU A 54 11.90 -1.90 5.36
C LEU A 54 12.57 -1.13 6.50
N GLN A 55 11.94 -0.04 6.95
CA GLN A 55 12.44 0.72 8.09
C GLN A 55 12.44 -0.12 9.37
N GLU A 56 11.37 -0.88 9.62
CA GLU A 56 11.26 -1.82 10.74
C GLU A 56 12.33 -2.90 10.67
N TRP A 57 12.47 -3.57 9.52
CA TRP A 57 13.54 -4.54 9.29
C TRP A 57 14.93 -3.95 9.59
N ALA A 58 15.24 -2.78 9.04
CA ALA A 58 16.55 -2.16 9.24
C ALA A 58 16.78 -1.71 10.70
N THR A 59 15.72 -1.38 11.46
CA THR A 59 15.86 -1.15 12.91
C THR A 59 16.14 -2.43 13.68
N GLN A 60 15.48 -3.54 13.35
CA GLN A 60 15.74 -4.85 13.97
C GLN A 60 17.16 -5.32 13.66
N GLN A 61 17.61 -5.12 12.42
CA GLN A 61 18.96 -5.44 11.99
C GLN A 61 20.03 -4.65 12.76
N TRP A 62 19.77 -3.36 13.01
CA TRP A 62 20.67 -2.54 13.81
C TRP A 62 20.70 -2.94 15.29
N LEU A 63 19.55 -3.27 15.87
CA LEU A 63 19.47 -3.78 17.24
C LEU A 63 20.30 -5.07 17.38
N TYR A 64 20.17 -6.00 16.43
CA TYR A 64 20.97 -7.22 16.43
C TYR A 64 22.47 -6.92 16.34
N TYR A 65 22.87 -5.97 15.48
CA TYR A 65 24.26 -5.54 15.34
C TYR A 65 24.84 -4.99 16.65
N VAL A 66 24.06 -4.20 17.39
CA VAL A 66 24.48 -3.67 18.69
C VAL A 66 24.66 -4.77 19.73
N GLU A 67 23.86 -5.83 19.68
CA GLU A 67 23.93 -6.95 20.64
C GLU A 67 25.04 -7.96 20.32
N HIS A 68 25.25 -8.27 19.04
CA HIS A 68 26.11 -9.38 18.61
C HIS A 68 27.37 -8.93 17.85
N ASN A 69 27.55 -7.62 17.66
CA ASN A 69 28.65 -7.02 16.90
C ASN A 69 28.79 -7.60 15.48
N GLY A 70 27.66 -7.88 14.85
CA GLY A 70 27.57 -8.45 13.50
C GLY A 70 26.14 -8.43 12.99
N PHE A 71 25.95 -8.47 11.68
CA PHE A 71 24.63 -8.48 11.07
C PHE A 71 24.01 -9.88 11.07
N ALA A 72 22.71 -9.95 11.31
CA ALA A 72 21.92 -11.17 11.28
C ALA A 72 21.68 -11.69 9.85
N ASP A 73 21.43 -12.99 9.77
CA ASP A 73 20.81 -13.64 8.63
C ASP A 73 19.27 -13.59 8.74
N THR A 74 18.60 -14.12 7.72
CA THR A 74 17.13 -14.12 7.64
C THR A 74 16.41 -15.01 8.66
N ALA A 75 17.13 -15.84 9.42
CA ALA A 75 16.59 -16.66 10.49
C ALA A 75 16.50 -15.91 11.83
N GLN A 76 17.42 -14.97 12.13
CA GLN A 76 17.29 -14.13 13.33
C GLN A 76 16.50 -12.84 13.05
N VAL A 77 16.68 -12.23 11.88
CA VAL A 77 15.93 -11.04 11.46
C VAL A 77 15.27 -11.33 10.12
N SER A 78 13.99 -11.68 10.18
CA SER A 78 13.23 -12.04 8.99
C SER A 78 12.90 -10.82 8.13
N LEU A 79 12.92 -11.02 6.82
CA LEU A 79 12.44 -10.00 5.89
C LEU A 79 10.91 -9.85 5.98
N PRO A 80 10.38 -8.65 5.65
CA PRO A 80 8.96 -8.46 5.52
C PRO A 80 8.34 -9.42 4.50
N THR A 81 7.18 -9.98 4.82
CA THR A 81 6.46 -10.87 3.89
C THR A 81 6.04 -10.14 2.63
N ASN A 82 6.21 -10.79 1.48
CA ASN A 82 5.75 -10.30 0.19
C ASN A 82 4.24 -10.02 0.21
N THR A 83 3.86 -8.95 -0.49
CA THR A 83 2.47 -8.56 -0.68
C THR A 83 2.11 -8.61 -2.15
N ALA A 84 0.84 -8.36 -2.50
CA ALA A 84 0.42 -8.28 -3.90
C ALA A 84 1.13 -7.16 -4.70
N ASN A 85 1.63 -6.13 -4.02
CA ASN A 85 2.22 -4.94 -4.64
C ASN A 85 3.75 -4.84 -4.43
N TRP A 86 4.34 -5.68 -3.58
CA TRP A 86 5.76 -5.60 -3.23
C TRP A 86 6.36 -6.98 -3.03
N SER A 87 7.53 -7.21 -3.64
CA SER A 87 8.43 -8.30 -3.25
C SER A 87 9.62 -7.74 -2.49
N PHE A 88 9.91 -8.34 -1.34
CA PHE A 88 11.06 -8.05 -0.50
C PHE A 88 12.14 -9.13 -0.72
N SER A 89 13.38 -8.71 -0.86
CA SER A 89 14.53 -9.61 -1.10
C SER A 89 15.81 -9.05 -0.48
N GLY A 90 16.82 -9.89 -0.32
CA GLY A 90 18.06 -9.58 0.41
C GLY A 90 17.99 -10.07 1.85
N GLY A 91 18.42 -9.25 2.80
CA GLY A 91 18.20 -9.48 4.24
C GLY A 91 19.12 -10.52 4.90
N ASP A 92 19.77 -11.40 4.13
CA ASP A 92 20.86 -12.23 4.66
C ASP A 92 22.16 -11.45 4.61
N CYS A 93 22.66 -11.10 5.79
CA CYS A 93 23.78 -10.20 5.97
C CYS A 93 24.87 -10.81 6.86
N SER A 94 24.81 -12.12 7.12
CA SER A 94 25.77 -12.82 7.96
C SER A 94 27.20 -12.63 7.46
N GLY A 95 28.09 -12.14 8.34
CA GLY A 95 29.50 -11.93 8.04
C GLY A 95 29.82 -10.82 7.03
N THR A 96 28.87 -9.90 6.76
CA THR A 96 29.08 -8.74 5.88
C THR A 96 29.17 -7.44 6.67
N ASP A 97 29.85 -6.42 6.13
CA ASP A 97 29.90 -5.06 6.69
C ASP A 97 28.72 -4.18 6.26
N THR A 98 27.91 -4.66 5.32
CA THR A 98 26.79 -3.92 4.75
C THR A 98 25.61 -4.84 4.53
N CYS A 99 24.49 -4.52 5.16
CA CYS A 99 23.27 -5.28 5.05
C CYS A 99 22.25 -4.59 4.15
N VAL A 100 21.72 -5.31 3.15
CA VAL A 100 20.83 -4.72 2.14
C VAL A 100 19.52 -5.47 2.04
N ALA A 101 18.41 -4.74 2.07
CA ALA A 101 17.09 -5.23 1.73
C ALA A 101 16.45 -4.35 0.65
N THR A 102 15.78 -4.99 -0.30
CA THR A 102 15.15 -4.34 -1.45
C THR A 102 13.67 -4.68 -1.52
N ALA A 103 12.83 -3.66 -1.61
CA ALA A 103 11.44 -3.77 -2.01
C ALA A 103 11.33 -3.46 -3.51
N SER A 104 10.83 -4.42 -4.28
CA SER A 104 10.55 -4.28 -5.72
C SER A 104 9.05 -4.19 -5.95
N GLY A 105 8.63 -3.15 -6.67
CA GLY A 105 7.23 -2.84 -6.90
C GLY A 105 6.59 -3.74 -7.95
N LEU A 106 5.39 -4.22 -7.62
CA LEU A 106 4.52 -5.04 -8.45
C LEU A 106 3.16 -4.35 -8.61
N GLY A 107 2.39 -4.76 -9.63
CA GLY A 107 1.02 -4.26 -9.82
C GLY A 107 0.94 -2.73 -9.95
N VAL A 108 0.23 -2.08 -9.02
CA VAL A 108 -0.04 -0.62 -9.04
C VAL A 108 1.22 0.23 -8.85
N VAL A 109 2.27 -0.34 -8.26
CA VAL A 109 3.57 0.30 -8.05
C VAL A 109 4.65 -0.35 -8.92
N ALA A 110 4.29 -0.99 -10.02
CA ALA A 110 5.28 -1.56 -10.95
C ALA A 110 6.36 -0.52 -11.32
N ASN A 111 7.59 -1.00 -11.47
CA ASN A 111 8.83 -0.23 -11.72
C ASN A 111 9.35 0.58 -10.53
N ALA A 112 8.61 0.66 -9.43
CA ALA A 112 9.14 1.21 -8.19
C ALA A 112 10.19 0.30 -7.56
N SER A 113 11.21 0.88 -6.94
CA SER A 113 12.12 0.15 -6.07
C SER A 113 12.55 1.01 -4.90
N ILE A 114 12.64 0.41 -3.72
CA ILE A 114 13.19 1.01 -2.50
C ILE A 114 14.26 0.05 -1.98
N VAL A 115 15.48 0.55 -1.82
CA VAL A 115 16.62 -0.21 -1.30
C VAL A 115 17.09 0.44 -0.02
N TYR A 116 17.14 -0.34 1.06
CA TYR A 116 17.72 0.04 2.34
C TYR A 116 19.06 -0.66 2.50
N SER A 117 20.11 0.10 2.77
CA SER A 117 21.41 -0.43 3.19
C SER A 117 21.77 0.07 4.59
N VAL A 118 22.06 -0.85 5.49
CA VAL A 118 22.59 -0.58 6.83
C VAL A 118 24.07 -0.95 6.83
N LEU A 119 24.92 -0.02 7.18
CA LEU A 119 26.37 -0.22 7.24
C LEU A 119 26.81 -0.47 8.68
N SER A 120 27.94 -1.16 8.86
CA SER A 120 28.56 -1.46 10.16
C SER A 120 28.98 -0.23 10.96
N ASP A 121 29.07 0.94 10.31
CA ASP A 121 29.31 2.24 10.94
C ASP A 121 28.02 2.91 11.49
N GLY A 122 26.86 2.28 11.34
CA GLY A 122 25.55 2.81 11.73
C GLY A 122 24.89 3.71 10.69
N THR A 123 25.56 3.96 9.55
CA THR A 123 24.98 4.72 8.45
C THR A 123 23.86 3.92 7.78
N ARG A 124 22.71 4.57 7.58
CA ARG A 124 21.61 4.04 6.78
C ARG A 124 21.55 4.80 5.46
N ARG A 125 21.59 4.09 4.33
CA ARG A 125 21.33 4.68 3.02
C ARG A 125 20.03 4.12 2.46
N ILE A 126 19.21 5.02 1.94
CA ILE A 126 17.94 4.68 1.31
C ILE A 126 18.03 5.19 -0.12
N THR A 127 17.82 4.31 -1.08
CA THR A 127 17.72 4.69 -2.49
C THR A 127 16.36 4.28 -3.00
N SER A 128 15.67 5.20 -3.67
CA SER A 128 14.35 5.00 -4.24
C SER A 128 14.36 5.33 -5.72
N SER A 129 13.65 4.55 -6.53
CA SER A 129 13.54 4.75 -7.97
C SER A 129 12.17 4.34 -8.50
N GLY A 130 11.77 4.88 -9.65
CA GLY A 130 10.56 4.46 -10.37
C GLY A 130 9.21 4.94 -9.82
N PHE A 131 9.22 6.02 -9.03
CA PHE A 131 8.01 6.67 -8.51
C PHE A 131 7.56 7.85 -9.37
#